data_AF-A0A7J3JE66-F1
#
_entry.id   AF-A0A7J3JE66-F1
#
_cell.length_a   1.000
_cell.length_b   1.000
_cell.length_c   1.000
_cell.angle_alpha   90.00
_cell.angle_beta   90.00
_cell.angle_gamma   90.00
#
_symmetry.space_group_name_H-M   'P 1'
#
loop_
_entity.id
_entity.type
_entity.pdbx_description
1 polymer ?
#
loop_
_entity_poly.entity_id
_entity_poly.type
_entity_poly.pdbx_seq_one_letter_code
_entity_poly.pdbx_strand_id
1 'polypeptide(L)'
;MELAWDKPVLTVYHENNEHPEREAFAIIKAKKLVLNQLERGGFSGNVEGFFCLMGDADELKSNQKYIVCWFDDKVDDFYEGFRRLSGVTFPSGVNYSLDKRNKRTYNAEFQAKYAKLK
;
A
#
# COMPACT_ATOMS: atom_id res chain seq x y z
N MET A 1 2.22 -8.14 -16.40
CA MET A 1 3.51 -8.24 -15.67
C MET A 1 3.18 -8.26 -14.19
N GLU A 2 3.69 -9.26 -13.47
CA GLU A 2 3.57 -9.38 -12.01
C GLU A 2 4.89 -8.96 -11.37
N LEU A 3 4.82 -8.12 -10.34
CA LEU A 3 5.96 -7.70 -9.51
C LEU A 3 5.62 -7.97 -8.05
N ALA A 4 6.60 -8.45 -7.28
CA ALA A 4 6.41 -8.76 -5.88
C ALA A 4 7.58 -8.27 -5.03
N TRP A 5 7.25 -7.75 -3.86
CA TRP A 5 8.21 -7.33 -2.84
C TRP A 5 7.94 -8.10 -1.55
N ASP A 6 9.00 -8.65 -0.96
CA ASP A 6 8.94 -9.35 0.32
C ASP A 6 9.21 -8.38 1.46
N LYS A 7 8.35 -8.45 2.48
CA LYS A 7 8.46 -7.63 3.70
C LYS A 7 8.61 -6.12 3.47
N PRO A 8 7.89 -5.47 2.53
CA PRO A 8 8.05 -4.04 2.32
C PRO A 8 7.52 -3.22 3.50
N VAL A 9 8.07 -2.02 3.69
CA VAL A 9 7.44 -0.96 4.49
C VAL A 9 6.70 -0.04 3.54
N LEU A 10 5.39 0.13 3.74
CA LEU A 10 4.55 1.00 2.95
C LEU A 10 4.19 2.26 3.74
N THR A 11 4.29 3.42 3.11
CA THR A 11 3.76 4.69 3.63
C THR A 11 2.55 5.09 2.79
N VAL A 12 1.45 5.40 3.47
CA VAL A 12 0.16 5.72 2.86
C VAL A 12 -0.18 7.17 3.18
N TYR A 13 -0.58 7.93 2.18
CA TYR A 13 -0.99 9.33 2.27
C TYR A 13 -2.38 9.48 1.65
N HIS A 14 -3.22 10.40 2.11
CA HIS A 14 -4.41 10.73 1.32
C HIS A 14 -3.98 11.43 0.04
N GLU A 15 -4.59 11.02 -1.07
CA GLU A 15 -4.40 11.71 -2.34
C GLU A 15 -5.38 12.88 -2.42
N ASN A 16 -4.93 14.05 -1.97
CA ASN A 16 -5.64 15.30 -2.14
C ASN A 16 -4.97 16.15 -3.23
N ASN A 17 -5.70 16.40 -4.31
CA ASN A 17 -5.20 17.18 -5.45
C ASN A 17 -5.07 18.67 -5.15
N GLU A 18 -5.80 19.19 -4.16
CA GLU A 18 -5.78 20.61 -3.80
C GLU A 18 -4.66 20.93 -2.81
N HIS A 19 -4.43 20.02 -1.85
CA HIS A 19 -3.43 20.17 -0.80
C HIS A 19 -2.67 18.85 -0.62
N PRO A 20 -1.53 18.65 -1.31
CA PRO A 20 -0.78 17.41 -1.17
C PRO A 20 -0.35 17.23 0.28
N GLU A 21 -0.83 16.16 0.91
CA GLU A 21 -0.50 15.83 2.29
C GLU A 21 1.00 15.50 2.41
N ARG A 22 1.63 16.09 3.42
CA ARG A 22 3.05 15.87 3.73
C ARG A 22 3.27 14.80 4.78
N GLU A 23 2.23 14.47 5.54
CA GLU A 23 2.28 13.50 6.62
C GLU A 23 1.66 12.18 6.19
N ALA A 24 2.32 11.08 6.54
CA ALA A 24 1.77 9.76 6.26
C ALA A 24 0.56 9.52 7.17
N PHE A 25 -0.57 9.19 6.55
CA PHE A 25 -1.78 8.74 7.22
C PHE A 25 -1.55 7.40 7.94
N ALA A 26 -0.85 6.47 7.28
CA ALA A 26 -0.49 5.18 7.86
C ALA A 26 0.88 4.72 7.39
N ILE A 27 1.58 4.00 8.28
CA ILE A 27 2.82 3.29 7.94
C ILE A 27 2.59 1.82 8.23
N ILE A 28 2.78 0.98 7.23
CA ILE A 28 2.42 -0.43 7.26
C ILE A 28 3.67 -1.29 7.03
N LYS A 29 3.88 -2.31 7.87
CA LYS A 29 4.79 -3.41 7.56
C LYS A 29 3.97 -4.58 7.04
N ALA A 30 4.20 -4.95 5.78
CA ALA A 30 3.52 -6.08 5.16
C ALA A 30 4.41 -7.32 5.13
N LYS A 31 3.81 -8.50 4.97
CA LYS A 31 4.55 -9.73 4.63
C LYS A 31 4.94 -9.73 3.16
N LYS A 32 4.04 -9.29 2.29
CA LYS A 32 4.23 -9.25 0.84
C LYS A 32 3.39 -8.14 0.20
N LEU A 33 3.93 -7.51 -0.82
CA LEU A 33 3.19 -6.65 -1.76
C LEU A 33 3.27 -7.29 -3.14
N VAL A 34 2.13 -7.51 -3.80
CA VAL A 34 2.08 -7.91 -5.21
C VAL A 34 1.41 -6.83 -6.02
N LEU A 35 1.98 -6.53 -7.19
CA LEU A 35 1.48 -5.57 -8.14
C LEU A 35 1.37 -6.22 -9.52
N ASN A 36 0.21 -6.07 -10.13
CA ASN A 36 -0.13 -6.56 -11.45
C ASN A 36 -0.51 -5.38 -12.34
N GLN A 37 0.13 -5.28 -13.51
CA GLN A 37 -0.29 -4.32 -14.53
C GLN A 37 -1.49 -4.85 -15.31
N LEU A 38 -2.54 -4.04 -15.42
CA LEU A 38 -3.77 -4.38 -16.13
C LEU A 38 -3.67 -4.07 -17.63
N GLU A 39 -4.31 -4.89 -18.47
CA GLU A 39 -4.28 -4.72 -19.94
C GLU A 39 -4.87 -3.39 -20.41
N ARG A 40 -5.88 -2.87 -19.70
CA ARG A 40 -6.58 -1.62 -20.04
C ARG A 40 -5.92 -0.36 -19.44
N GLY A 41 -4.71 -0.51 -18.90
CA GLY A 41 -4.03 0.52 -18.12
C GLY A 41 -4.37 0.47 -16.63
N GLY A 42 -3.51 1.07 -15.82
CA GLY A 42 -3.56 0.98 -14.36
C GLY A 42 -2.97 -0.32 -13.81
N PHE A 43 -3.16 -0.50 -12.51
CA PHE A 43 -2.58 -1.59 -11.75
C PHE A 43 -3.60 -2.14 -10.74
N SER A 44 -3.47 -3.42 -10.41
CA SER A 44 -4.13 -4.05 -9.28
C SER A 44 -3.11 -4.78 -8.42
N GLY A 45 -3.47 -5.16 -7.21
CA GLY A 45 -2.55 -5.87 -6.36
C GLY A 45 -3.13 -6.19 -5.00
N ASN A 46 -2.28 -6.75 -4.15
CA ASN A 46 -2.61 -7.04 -2.77
C ASN A 46 -1.46 -6.72 -1.82
N VAL A 47 -1.83 -6.30 -0.61
CA VAL A 47 -0.95 -6.19 0.55
C VAL A 47 -1.31 -7.34 1.48
N GLU A 48 -0.41 -8.29 1.63
CA GLU A 48 -0.64 -9.52 2.39
C GLU A 48 -0.03 -9.44 3.78
N GLY A 49 -0.79 -9.88 4.76
CA GLY A 49 -0.32 -10.15 6.12
C GLY A 49 0.39 -8.96 6.75
N PHE A 50 -0.30 -7.84 6.89
CA PHE A 50 0.28 -6.59 7.34
C PHE A 50 -0.24 -6.12 8.69
N PHE A 51 0.51 -5.21 9.30
CA PHE A 51 0.11 -4.46 10.49
C PHE A 51 0.59 -3.00 10.39
N CYS A 52 -0.10 -2.10 11.08
CA CYS A 52 0.29 -0.69 11.15
C CYS A 52 1.42 -0.50 12.17
N LEU A 53 2.50 0.14 11.75
CA LEU A 53 3.52 0.73 12.61
C LEU A 53 3.06 2.10 13.13
N MET A 54 2.25 2.81 12.34
CA MET A 54 1.62 4.08 12.66
C MET A 54 0.27 4.19 11.92
N GLY A 55 -0.70 4.88 12.52
CA GLY A 55 -2.05 5.02 11.98
C GLY A 55 -2.90 3.77 12.20
N ASP A 56 -4.10 3.74 11.62
CA ASP A 56 -5.04 2.63 11.72
C ASP A 56 -5.46 2.15 10.32
N ALA A 57 -5.36 0.83 10.10
CA ALA A 57 -5.77 0.20 8.85
C ALA A 57 -7.29 0.20 8.68
N ASP A 58 -8.06 0.24 9.77
CA ASP A 58 -9.52 0.30 9.73
C ASP A 58 -10.02 1.62 9.12
N GLU A 59 -9.18 2.66 9.09
CA GLU A 59 -9.50 3.95 8.48
C GLU A 59 -9.21 4.01 6.97
N LEU A 60 -8.68 2.94 6.36
CA LEU A 60 -8.53 2.83 4.90
C LEU A 60 -9.89 2.56 4.24
N LYS A 61 -10.54 3.63 3.77
CA LYS A 61 -11.89 3.61 3.23
C LYS A 61 -11.90 3.34 1.72
N SER A 62 -12.89 2.58 1.27
CA SER A 62 -13.01 2.17 -0.15
C SER A 62 -13.30 3.31 -1.11
N ASN A 63 -13.89 4.41 -0.63
CA ASN A 63 -14.25 5.59 -1.43
C ASN A 63 -13.18 6.69 -1.44
N GLN A 64 -12.06 6.47 -0.75
CA GLN A 64 -10.95 7.43 -0.72
C GLN A 64 -9.82 6.98 -1.64
N LYS A 65 -9.04 7.97 -2.10
CA LYS A 65 -7.85 7.74 -2.91
C LYS A 65 -6.61 8.01 -2.08
N TYR A 66 -5.59 7.21 -2.33
CA TYR A 66 -4.35 7.25 -1.59
C TYR A 66 -3.15 7.29 -2.52
N ILE A 67 -2.06 7.82 -2.00
CA ILE A 67 -0.72 7.61 -2.54
C ILE A 67 -0.05 6.57 -1.64
N VAL A 68 0.52 5.54 -2.25
CA VAL A 68 1.25 4.49 -1.53
C VAL A 68 2.68 4.47 -2.03
N CYS A 69 3.62 4.75 -1.13
CA CYS A 69 5.04 4.58 -1.38
C CYS A 69 5.55 3.37 -0.61
N TRP A 70 6.60 2.71 -1.07
CA TRP A 70 7.19 1.61 -0.30
C TRP A 70 8.69 1.47 -0.50
N PHE A 71 9.27 0.83 0.50
CA PHE A 71 10.69 0.54 0.63
C PHE A 71 10.90 -0.97 0.64
N ASP A 72 11.90 -1.42 -0.10
CA ASP A 72 12.42 -2.79 -0.04
C ASP A 72 13.73 -2.80 0.76
N ASP A 73 13.74 -3.50 1.89
CA ASP A 73 14.92 -3.62 2.76
C ASP A 73 16.14 -4.24 2.03
N LYS A 74 15.93 -4.86 0.86
CA LYS A 74 16.99 -5.48 0.04
C LYS A 74 17.66 -4.50 -0.94
N VAL A 75 17.13 -3.29 -1.12
CA VAL A 75 17.62 -2.29 -2.08
C VAL A 75 17.86 -0.97 -1.36
N ASP A 76 18.95 -0.28 -1.71
CA ASP A 76 19.20 1.07 -1.19
C ASP A 76 18.27 2.08 -1.90
N ASP A 77 17.01 2.11 -1.48
CA ASP A 77 15.95 2.93 -2.06
C ASP A 77 16.16 4.45 -1.85
N PHE A 78 17.18 4.87 -1.07
CA PHE A 78 17.58 6.28 -0.98
C PHE A 78 18.19 6.81 -2.29
N TYR A 79 18.79 5.95 -3.11
CA TYR A 79 19.39 6.35 -4.39
C TYR A 79 18.45 6.17 -5.59
N GLU A 80 17.54 5.19 -5.54
CA GLU A 80 16.66 4.83 -6.67
C GLU A 80 15.33 5.61 -6.67
N GLY A 81 15.06 6.41 -5.64
CA GLY A 81 13.81 7.14 -5.50
C GLY A 81 12.63 6.24 -5.12
N PHE A 82 11.76 6.71 -4.24
CA PHE A 82 10.69 5.88 -3.69
C PHE A 82 9.74 5.38 -4.79
N ARG A 83 9.53 4.07 -4.83
CA ARG A 83 8.47 3.45 -5.62
C ARG A 83 7.14 3.98 -5.10
N ARG A 84 6.24 4.33 -6.02
CA ARG A 84 5.01 5.03 -5.72
C ARG A 84 3.86 4.56 -6.58
N LEU A 85 2.71 4.34 -5.96
CA LEU A 85 1.41 4.22 -6.61
C LEU A 85 0.58 5.48 -6.30
N SER A 86 -0.18 5.93 -7.30
CA SER A 86 -1.13 7.05 -7.17
C SER A 86 -2.50 6.63 -7.67
N GLY A 87 -3.57 7.24 -7.16
CA GLY A 87 -4.93 6.80 -7.42
C GLY A 87 -5.26 5.48 -6.74
N VAL A 88 -4.62 5.16 -5.60
CA VAL A 88 -4.81 3.87 -4.94
C VAL A 88 -6.17 3.85 -4.25
N THR A 89 -6.95 2.81 -4.48
CA THR A 89 -8.21 2.54 -3.78
C THR A 89 -8.21 1.11 -3.24
N PHE A 90 -8.99 0.88 -2.18
CA PHE A 90 -9.21 -0.44 -1.58
C PHE A 90 -10.68 -0.83 -1.73
N PRO A 91 -11.12 -1.37 -2.89
CA PRO A 91 -12.54 -1.50 -3.22
C PRO A 91 -13.35 -2.31 -2.20
N SER A 92 -12.74 -3.38 -1.68
CA SER A 92 -13.32 -4.26 -0.65
C SER A 92 -12.96 -3.83 0.77
N GLY A 93 -12.31 -2.68 0.95
CA GLY A 93 -11.72 -2.25 2.21
C GLY A 93 -10.55 -3.15 2.63
N VAL A 94 -10.24 -3.10 3.93
CA VAL A 94 -9.23 -3.95 4.55
C VAL A 94 -9.91 -5.03 5.39
N ASN A 95 -9.46 -6.27 5.25
CA ASN A 95 -9.92 -7.39 6.04
C ASN A 95 -8.85 -7.81 7.05
N TYR A 96 -9.24 -8.34 8.21
CA TYR A 96 -8.28 -8.88 9.17
C TYR A 96 -8.67 -10.26 9.71
N SER A 97 -7.65 -11.00 10.13
CA SER A 97 -7.77 -12.19 10.94
C SER A 97 -7.15 -11.95 12.32
N LEU A 98 -7.70 -12.58 13.36
CA LEU A 98 -7.15 -12.57 14.71
C LEU A 98 -6.27 -13.80 14.94
N ASP A 99 -5.09 -13.60 15.55
CA ASP A 99 -4.27 -14.71 16.03
C ASP A 99 -4.76 -15.24 17.40
N LYS A 100 -4.10 -16.28 17.92
CA LYS A 100 -4.39 -16.87 19.24
C LYS A 100 -4.25 -15.88 20.42
N ARG A 101 -3.65 -14.71 20.19
CA ARG A 101 -3.44 -13.62 21.16
C ARG A 101 -4.34 -12.41 20.86
N ASN A 102 -5.35 -12.56 20.01
CA ASN A 102 -6.23 -11.49 19.52
C ASN A 102 -5.51 -10.35 18.80
N LYS A 103 -4.33 -10.60 18.23
CA LYS A 103 -3.64 -9.63 17.37
C LYS A 103 -4.23 -9.67 15.97
N ARG A 104 -4.57 -8.50 15.43
CA ARG A 104 -5.05 -8.35 14.06
C ARG A 104 -3.89 -8.46 13.07
N THR A 105 -4.12 -9.23 12.01
CA THR A 105 -3.27 -9.26 10.81
C THR A 105 -4.16 -8.92 9.64
N TYR A 106 -3.83 -7.84 8.94
CA TYR A 106 -4.63 -7.26 7.88
C TYR A 106 -4.22 -7.77 6.50
N ASN A 107 -5.17 -7.78 5.57
CA ASN A 107 -4.98 -8.06 4.15
C ASN A 107 -5.87 -7.10 3.36
N ALA A 108 -5.36 -6.60 2.24
CA ALA A 108 -6.12 -5.70 1.39
C ALA A 108 -5.82 -5.95 -0.07
N GLU A 109 -6.88 -5.95 -0.88
CA GLU A 109 -6.76 -5.83 -2.34
C GLU A 109 -6.88 -4.37 -2.72
N PHE A 110 -6.10 -3.95 -3.70
CA PHE A 110 -6.10 -2.57 -4.17
C PHE A 110 -6.11 -2.46 -5.69
N GLN A 111 -6.53 -1.29 -6.15
CA GLN A 111 -6.34 -0.82 -7.51
C GLN A 111 -5.55 0.48 -7.47
N ALA A 112 -4.76 0.76 -8.50
CA ALA A 112 -4.03 2.01 -8.63
C ALA A 112 -4.09 2.51 -10.08
N LYS A 113 -4.09 3.83 -10.25
CA LYS A 113 -4.18 4.45 -11.57
C LYS A 113 -2.80 4.58 -12.23
N TYR A 114 -1.77 4.89 -11.45
CA TYR A 114 -0.42 5.14 -11.93
C TYR A 114 0.62 4.50 -11.02
N ALA A 115 1.78 4.15 -11.59
CA ALA A 115 2.92 3.62 -10.85
C ALA A 115 4.24 4.25 -11.33
N LYS A 116 5.09 4.61 -10.37
CA LYS A 116 6.53 4.85 -10.54
C LYS A 116 7.25 3.69 -9.86
N LEU A 117 7.90 2.84 -10.66
CA LEU A 117 8.52 1.58 -10.20
C LEU A 117 10.05 1.56 -10.33
N LYS A 118 10.61 2.66 -10.82
CA LYS A 118 12.03 2.97 -11.02
C LYS A 118 12.23 4.46 -10.76
#